data_AF-A0A8A3PDS6-F1
#
_entry.id   AF-A0A8A3PDS6-F1
#
_cell.length_a   1.000
_cell.length_b   1.000
_cell.length_c   1.000
_cell.angle_alpha   90.00
_cell.angle_beta   90.00
_cell.angle_gamma   90.00
#
_symmetry.space_group_name_H-M   'P 1'
#
loop_
_entity.id
_entity.type
_entity.pdbx_description
1 polymer ?
#
loop_
_entity_poly.entity_id
_entity_poly.type
_entity_poly.pdbx_seq_one_letter_code
_entity_poly.pdbx_strand_id
1 'polypeptide(L)'
;MADPSQRPDKATNAAQARQVIDVFHEISTLLNAELDRGTLSICISLIENGVNPEALATVVRELRKDADEVRRQIADGGVGERK
;
A
#
# COMPACT_ATOMS: atom_id res chain seq x y z
N MET A 1 22.63 -13.13 -36.26
CA MET A 1 21.27 -13.71 -36.21
C MET A 1 20.67 -13.29 -34.87
N ALA A 2 19.78 -12.29 -34.82
CA ALA A 2 19.08 -11.91 -33.60
C ALA A 2 17.67 -12.52 -33.69
N ASP A 3 17.29 -13.32 -32.70
CA ASP A 3 15.99 -13.98 -32.63
C ASP A 3 14.88 -12.93 -32.36
N PRO A 4 13.87 -12.77 -33.25
CA PRO A 4 12.81 -11.77 -33.10
C PRO A 4 11.63 -12.24 -32.20
N SER A 5 11.76 -13.34 -31.44
CA SER A 5 10.63 -13.95 -30.71
C SER A 5 10.45 -13.48 -29.26
N GLN A 6 11.36 -12.69 -28.70
CA GLN A 6 11.21 -12.18 -27.33
C GLN A 6 10.49 -10.83 -27.30
N ARG A 7 9.21 -10.85 -27.67
CA ARG A 7 8.28 -9.83 -27.13
C ARG A 7 7.93 -10.30 -25.72
N PRO A 8 8.30 -9.58 -24.65
CA PRO A 8 7.81 -9.93 -23.32
C PRO A 8 6.28 -9.87 -23.40
N ASP A 9 5.65 -11.03 -23.31
CA ASP A 9 4.21 -11.13 -23.31
C ASP A 9 3.70 -10.34 -22.10
N LYS A 10 2.81 -9.36 -22.32
CA LYS A 10 2.34 -8.47 -21.24
C LYS A 10 1.78 -9.25 -20.03
N ALA A 11 1.34 -10.49 -20.25
CA ALA A 11 0.86 -11.40 -19.23
C ALA A 11 1.98 -11.84 -18.26
N THR A 12 3.17 -12.17 -18.76
CA THR A 12 4.33 -12.56 -17.94
C THR A 12 4.86 -11.36 -17.16
N ASN A 13 4.89 -10.16 -17.75
CA ASN A 13 5.27 -8.94 -17.02
C ASN A 13 4.27 -8.60 -15.88
N ALA A 14 2.97 -8.76 -16.12
CA ALA A 14 1.94 -8.55 -15.10
C ALA A 14 1.99 -9.61 -13.97
N ALA A 15 2.33 -10.85 -14.31
CA ALA A 15 2.53 -11.91 -13.33
C ALA A 15 3.75 -11.65 -12.44
N GLN A 16 4.85 -11.16 -13.03
CA GLN A 16 6.05 -10.78 -12.28
C GLN A 16 5.77 -9.61 -11.33
N ALA A 17 5.07 -8.57 -11.79
CA ALA A 17 4.69 -7.43 -10.94
C ALA A 17 3.84 -7.88 -9.74
N ARG A 18 2.91 -8.83 -9.92
CA ARG A 18 2.17 -9.43 -8.80
C ARG A 18 3.09 -10.13 -7.81
N GLN A 19 3.99 -10.99 -8.28
CA GLN A 19 4.93 -11.68 -7.39
C GLN A 19 5.78 -10.72 -6.55
N VAL A 20 6.20 -9.61 -7.14
CA VAL A 20 6.94 -8.55 -6.41
C VAL A 20 6.08 -7.98 -5.28
N ILE A 21 4.82 -7.63 -5.56
CA ILE A 21 3.88 -7.11 -4.55
C ILE A 21 3.60 -8.15 -3.45
N ASP A 22 3.47 -9.43 -3.81
CA ASP A 22 3.27 -10.52 -2.86
C ASP A 22 4.43 -10.62 -1.86
N VAL A 23 5.67 -10.61 -2.37
CA VAL A 23 6.88 -10.63 -1.52
C VAL A 23 6.95 -9.40 -0.63
N PHE A 24 6.67 -8.21 -1.15
CA PHE A 24 6.64 -6.99 -0.33
C PHE A 24 5.54 -6.99 0.73
N HIS A 25 4.39 -7.60 0.44
CA HIS A 25 3.32 -7.76 1.40
C HIS A 25 3.69 -8.74 2.53
N GLU A 26 4.37 -9.83 2.21
CA GLU A 26 4.93 -10.74 3.23
C GLU A 26 5.94 -10.02 4.12
N ILE A 27 6.86 -9.24 3.53
CA ILE A 27 7.82 -8.42 4.30
C ILE A 27 7.10 -7.42 5.21
N SER A 28 6.09 -6.71 4.68
CA SER A 28 5.25 -5.77 5.45
C SER A 28 4.57 -6.44 6.64
N THR A 29 4.08 -7.67 6.44
CA THR A 29 3.43 -8.47 7.49
C THR A 29 4.44 -8.88 8.57
N LEU A 30 5.62 -9.35 8.17
CA LEU A 30 6.69 -9.72 9.10
C LEU A 30 7.20 -8.53 9.93
N LEU A 31 7.27 -7.35 9.33
CA LEU A 31 7.65 -6.11 10.00
C LEU A 31 6.50 -5.46 10.78
N ASN A 32 5.31 -6.08 10.77
CA ASN A 32 4.10 -5.55 11.40
C ASN A 32 3.78 -4.10 10.97
N ALA A 33 4.09 -3.76 9.71
CA ALA A 33 3.79 -2.46 9.11
C ALA A 33 2.31 -2.35 8.70
N GLU A 34 1.60 -3.48 8.64
CA GLU A 34 0.16 -3.58 8.36
C GLU A 34 -0.26 -2.86 7.06
N LEU A 35 0.61 -2.83 6.04
CA LEU A 35 0.27 -2.25 4.74
C LEU A 35 -0.44 -3.29 3.86
N ASP A 36 -1.68 -2.98 3.48
CA ASP A 36 -2.43 -3.76 2.50
C ASP A 36 -1.76 -3.70 1.10
N ARG A 37 -2.02 -4.72 0.28
CA ARG A 37 -1.50 -4.84 -1.10
C ARG A 37 -1.80 -3.61 -1.95
N GLY A 38 -2.99 -3.01 -1.79
CA GLY A 38 -3.34 -1.77 -2.49
C GLY A 38 -2.46 -0.59 -2.09
N THR A 39 -2.25 -0.42 -0.78
CA THR A 39 -1.42 0.65 -0.23
C THR A 39 0.05 0.47 -0.62
N LEU A 40 0.56 -0.76 -0.58
CA LEU A 40 1.93 -1.08 -1.04
C LEU A 40 2.16 -0.69 -2.50
N SER A 41 1.21 -1.00 -3.38
CA SER A 41 1.30 -0.64 -4.81
C SER A 41 1.40 0.87 -5.02
N ILE A 42 0.59 1.64 -4.27
CA ILE A 42 0.63 3.11 -4.30
C ILE A 42 1.96 3.63 -3.76
N CYS A 43 2.42 3.10 -2.62
CA CYS A 43 3.69 3.51 -2.03
C CYS A 43 4.88 3.25 -2.97
N ILE A 44 4.91 2.09 -3.63
CA ILE A 44 5.94 1.75 -4.62
C ILE A 44 5.89 2.75 -5.78
N SER A 45 4.71 3.02 -6.33
CA SER A 45 4.54 3.98 -7.42
C SER A 45 5.03 5.38 -7.02
N LEU A 46 4.74 5.83 -5.80
CA LEU A 46 5.21 7.14 -5.31
C LEU A 46 6.74 7.18 -5.17
N ILE A 47 7.34 6.12 -4.64
CA ILE A 47 8.79 6.01 -4.50
C ILE A 47 9.47 5.98 -5.88
N GLU A 48 8.90 5.26 -6.85
CA GLU A 48 9.37 5.25 -8.24
C GLU A 48 9.28 6.64 -8.91
N ASN A 49 8.34 7.48 -8.49
CA ASN A 49 8.22 8.88 -8.91
C ASN A 49 9.15 9.85 -8.13
N GLY A 50 10.04 9.33 -7.27
CA GLY A 50 11.04 10.12 -6.54
C GLY A 50 10.57 10.66 -5.19
N VAL A 51 9.45 10.19 -4.66
CA VAL A 51 9.02 10.53 -3.29
C VAL A 51 9.94 9.86 -2.27
N ASN A 52 10.37 10.62 -1.25
CA ASN A 52 11.20 10.09 -0.16
C ASN A 52 10.40 9.04 0.66
N PRO A 53 10.91 7.80 0.81
CA PRO A 53 10.22 6.74 1.56
C PRO A 53 10.02 7.06 3.05
N GLU A 54 10.95 7.78 3.70
CA GLU A 54 10.83 8.16 5.12
C GLU A 54 9.73 9.21 5.34
N ALA A 55 9.65 10.18 4.43
CA ALA A 55 8.59 11.18 4.45
C ALA A 55 7.22 10.53 4.19
N LEU A 56 7.16 9.61 3.22
CA LEU A 56 5.95 8.84 2.92
C LEU A 56 5.50 8.00 4.11
N ALA A 57 6.42 7.34 4.81
CA ALA A 57 6.11 6.58 6.02
C ALA A 57 5.49 7.46 7.11
N THR A 58 6.03 8.66 7.31
CA THR A 58 5.46 9.63 8.25
C THR A 58 4.02 9.99 7.89
N VAL A 59 3.77 10.35 6.62
CA VAL A 59 2.43 10.70 6.13
C VAL A 59 1.44 9.54 6.31
N VAL A 60 1.83 8.31 5.95
CA VAL A 60 0.97 7.13 6.10
C VAL A 60 0.61 6.88 7.56
N ARG A 61 1.56 7.07 8.49
CA ARG A 61 1.32 6.89 9.92
C ARG A 61 0.34 7.93 10.48
N GLU A 62 0.51 9.19 10.12
CA GLU A 62 -0.41 10.25 10.57
C GLU A 62 -1.82 10.03 10.00
N LEU A 63 -1.95 9.70 8.71
CA LEU A 63 -3.26 9.41 8.11
C LEU A 63 -3.99 8.24 8.78
N ARG A 64 -3.27 7.19 9.21
CA ARG A 64 -3.86 6.08 9.96
C ARG A 64 -4.38 6.52 11.32
N LYS A 65 -3.56 7.30 12.04
CA LYS A 65 -3.92 7.85 13.35
C LYS A 65 -5.17 8.73 13.26
N ASP A 66 -5.22 9.62 12.27
CA ASP A 66 -6.37 10.50 12.03
C ASP A 66 -7.62 9.68 11.67
N ALA A 67 -7.48 8.65 10.84
CA ALA A 67 -8.59 7.77 10.48
C ALA A 67 -9.14 7.01 11.69
N ASP A 68 -8.27 6.51 12.57
CA ASP A 68 -8.68 5.83 13.80
C ASP A 68 -9.33 6.80 14.81
N GLU A 69 -8.84 8.03 14.90
CA GLU A 69 -9.47 9.08 15.70
C GLU A 69 -10.88 9.41 15.18
N VAL A 70 -11.04 9.61 13.87
CA VAL A 70 -12.35 9.86 13.25
C VAL A 70 -13.30 8.69 13.49
N ARG A 71 -12.84 7.45 13.32
CA ARG A 71 -13.65 6.25 13.61
C ARG A 71 -14.09 6.20 15.06
N ARG A 72 -13.21 6.56 15.98
CA ARG A 72 -13.53 6.63 17.41
C ARG A 72 -14.55 7.71 17.73
N GLN A 73 -14.43 8.89 17.14
CA GLN A 73 -15.39 9.98 17.31
C GLN A 73 -16.79 9.59 16.78
N ILE A 74 -16.85 8.88 15.64
CA ILE A 74 -18.11 8.36 15.10
C ILE A 74 -18.74 7.32 16.04
N ALA A 75 -17.92 6.43 16.63
CA ALA A 75 -18.40 5.43 17.57
C ALA A 75 -18.90 6.04 18.89
N ASP A 76 -18.25 7.09 19.39
CA ASP A 76 -18.61 7.79 20.63
C ASP A 76 -19.83 8.71 20.44
N GLY A 77 -19.96 9.33 19.27
CA GLY A 77 -21.09 10.19 18.89
C GLY A 77 -22.44 9.48 18.75
N GLY A 78 -22.47 8.14 18.73
CA GLY A 78 -23.70 7.34 18.65
C GLY A 78 -24.43 7.14 19.99
N VAL A 79 -23.88 7.58 21.12
CA VAL A 79 -24.43 7.31 22.47
C VAL A 79 -25.24 8.50 23.04
N GLY A 80 -25.50 9.54 22.25
CA GLY A 80 -25.99 10.84 22.75
C GLY A 80 -27.49 11.18 22.64
N GLU A 81 -28.32 10.40 21.94
CA GLU A 81 -29.74 10.76 21.72
C GLU A 81 -30.71 9.75 22.36
N ARG A 82 -30.82 9.82 23.70
CA ARG A 82 -32.06 9.48 24.40
C ARG A 82 -32.36 10.56 25.42
N LYS A 83 -33.12 11.57 25.03
CA LYS A 83 -33.87 12.41 25.96
C LYS A 83 -35.30 12.53 25.49
#